data_AF-A0A151NK66-F1
#
_entry.id   AF-A0A151NK66-F1
#
_cell.length_a   1.000
_cell.length_b   1.000
_cell.length_c   1.000
_cell.angle_alpha   90.00
_cell.angle_beta   90.00
_cell.angle_gamma   90.00
#
_symmetry.space_group_name_H-M   'P 1'
#
loop_
_entity.id
_entity.type
_entity.pdbx_description
1 polymer ?
#
loop_
_entity_poly.entity_id
_entity_poly.type
_entity_poly.pdbx_seq_one_letter_code
_entity_poly.pdbx_strand_id
1 'polypeptide(L)'
;MEKTYSLTAHYDEFQEVKYASRYHSGTLPNGFPLQLGASPKKPRRGLPRWSRREVCLLSGLVFAAGLCVILGCMLALKYLAAERDGYCLEDCQEKRAFLKASRFIAGNVDPTIDPCKDFYSFACGGWLRRYGIPEDKLIYGIIAAIGEQNEEKLRRLLLQPVRRPARASAERKVKAFFRSCLDMAEIDRLGPQPMLEVLEDCGGWDMAGSSPGRWDFNELLYKTQGVYSTAVLFSLTVSLDDKNSSRYIIRIDQDGLTLPERTLYLGQDEESEKVSRAGVLGQHPGSFLCRLWGRDHTGGGLKPKPGQRGRPRPWLGQRE
;
A
#
# COMPACT_ATOMS: atom_id res chain seq x y z
N MET A 1 36.88 -4.31 -5.65
CA MET A 1 36.30 -3.15 -6.35
C MET A 1 34.88 -2.98 -5.84
N GLU A 2 34.74 -2.13 -4.82
CA GLU A 2 33.45 -1.72 -4.28
C GLU A 2 32.75 -0.84 -5.31
N LYS A 3 31.47 -1.12 -5.56
CA LYS A 3 30.55 -0.12 -6.10
C LYS A 3 29.44 0.08 -5.08
N THR A 4 29.59 1.16 -4.32
CA THR A 4 28.56 1.78 -3.51
C THR A 4 27.43 2.22 -4.45
N TYR A 5 26.26 1.58 -4.36
CA TYR A 5 25.05 2.06 -5.01
C TYR A 5 24.13 2.72 -3.98
N SER A 6 23.76 3.95 -4.32
CA SER A 6 23.00 4.90 -3.52
C SER A 6 21.58 4.40 -3.23
N LEU A 7 21.22 4.31 -1.95
CA LEU A 7 19.85 4.15 -1.46
C LEU A 7 19.10 5.47 -1.61
N THR A 8 18.68 5.79 -2.83
CA THR A 8 17.70 6.85 -3.10
C THR A 8 17.13 6.64 -4.50
N ALA A 9 16.32 5.59 -4.64
CA ALA A 9 15.35 5.57 -5.73
C ALA A 9 14.29 6.63 -5.37
N HIS A 10 14.38 7.74 -6.10
CA HIS A 10 13.43 8.85 -6.11
C HIS A 10 12.04 8.28 -6.40
N TYR A 11 11.23 8.04 -5.36
CA TYR A 11 9.85 7.64 -5.52
C TYR A 11 9.04 8.89 -5.85
N ASP A 12 8.73 9.07 -7.14
CA ASP A 12 7.85 10.15 -7.59
C ASP A 12 6.48 9.99 -6.94
N GLU A 13 6.33 10.84 -5.94
CA GLU A 13 5.14 11.40 -5.33
C GLU A 13 3.94 11.42 -6.30
N PHE A 14 2.84 10.81 -5.86
CA PHE A 14 1.52 11.09 -6.41
C PHE A 14 1.20 12.57 -6.10
N GLN A 15 1.70 13.48 -6.94
CA GLN A 15 1.36 14.91 -6.88
C GLN A 15 -0.13 15.08 -7.21
N GLU A 16 -0.91 15.40 -6.17
CA GLU A 16 -2.20 16.07 -6.31
C GLU A 16 -1.97 17.39 -7.05
N VAL A 17 -2.48 17.48 -8.29
CA VAL A 17 -2.40 18.70 -9.07
C VAL A 17 -3.44 19.69 -8.53
N LYS A 18 -3.01 20.59 -7.63
CA LYS A 18 -3.71 21.85 -7.38
C LYS A 18 -3.46 22.79 -8.56
N TYR A 19 -4.51 23.10 -9.30
CA TYR A 19 -4.50 24.11 -10.36
C TYR A 19 -4.20 25.50 -9.77
N ALA A 20 -3.12 26.13 -10.23
CA ALA A 20 -2.91 27.57 -10.10
C ALA A 20 -2.80 28.15 -11.51
N SER A 21 -3.80 28.94 -11.90
CA SER A 21 -3.86 29.67 -13.16
C SER A 21 -2.79 30.76 -13.21
N ARG A 22 -1.97 30.76 -14.26
CA ARG A 22 -1.19 31.94 -14.68
C ARG A 22 -1.17 32.00 -16.21
N TYR A 23 -2.03 32.86 -16.75
CA TYR A 23 -2.00 33.29 -18.15
C TYR A 23 -0.72 34.07 -18.45
N HIS A 24 -0.02 33.71 -19.53
CA HIS A 24 0.75 34.66 -20.34
C HIS A 24 0.69 34.24 -21.81
N SER A 25 0.25 35.18 -22.64
CA SER A 25 -0.06 35.02 -24.06
C SER A 25 1.20 35.12 -24.90
N GLY A 26 1.46 34.09 -25.71
CA GLY A 26 2.43 34.16 -26.80
C GLY A 26 1.86 34.95 -27.98
N THR A 27 2.69 35.82 -28.54
CA THR A 27 2.49 36.62 -29.76
C THR A 27 3.10 35.86 -30.93
N LEU A 28 2.49 35.86 -32.12
CA LEU A 28 3.06 35.68 -33.47
C LEU A 28 1.90 35.82 -34.52
N PRO A 29 2.11 36.08 -35.83
CA PRO A 29 2.62 37.33 -36.44
C PRO A 29 1.80 37.79 -37.70
N ASN A 30 2.30 38.85 -38.36
CA ASN A 30 2.07 39.31 -39.75
C ASN A 30 0.85 40.19 -40.07
N GLY A 31 1.13 41.48 -40.29
CA GLY A 31 0.28 42.45 -41.01
C GLY A 31 1.12 43.32 -41.95
N PHE A 32 0.63 43.45 -43.19
CA PHE A 32 1.17 44.21 -44.32
C PHE A 32 1.34 45.72 -44.04
N PRO A 33 2.18 46.45 -44.84
CA PRO A 33 2.42 47.87 -44.66
C PRO A 33 1.38 48.72 -45.39
N LEU A 34 0.87 49.76 -44.74
CA LEU A 34 0.15 50.87 -45.38
C LEU A 34 0.76 52.19 -44.88
N GLN A 35 1.70 52.73 -45.66
CA GLN A 35 2.03 54.16 -45.59
C GLN A 35 0.94 54.94 -46.33
N LEU A 36 0.26 55.84 -45.63
CA LEU A 36 -0.49 56.92 -46.25
C LEU A 36 0.09 58.26 -45.81
N GLY A 37 0.22 59.15 -46.80
CA GLY A 37 1.01 60.37 -46.77
C GLY A 37 0.50 61.47 -45.84
N ALA A 38 1.42 62.39 -45.57
CA ALA A 38 1.20 63.58 -44.76
C ALA A 38 0.79 64.79 -45.61
N SER A 39 -0.08 65.60 -44.99
CA SER A 39 -0.22 67.07 -45.10
C SER A 39 -1.11 67.65 -46.23
N PRO A 40 -1.66 68.89 -46.10
CA PRO A 40 -1.89 69.74 -44.91
C PRO A 40 -3.31 70.36 -44.77
N LYS A 41 -3.62 70.74 -43.52
CA LYS A 41 -4.40 71.88 -42.98
C LYS A 41 -5.64 72.42 -43.74
N LYS A 42 -6.81 72.35 -43.07
CA LYS A 42 -7.94 73.29 -43.23
C LYS A 42 -8.51 73.73 -41.87
N PRO A 43 -9.09 74.95 -41.76
CA PRO A 43 -9.38 75.59 -40.49
C PRO A 43 -10.68 75.11 -39.84
N ARG A 44 -10.71 75.17 -38.51
CA ARG A 44 -11.80 74.75 -37.61
C ARG A 44 -13.06 75.61 -37.82
N ARG A 45 -14.22 74.96 -37.94
CA ARG A 45 -15.56 75.53 -37.67
C ARG A 45 -16.11 74.89 -36.40
N GLY A 46 -16.68 75.71 -35.51
CA GLY A 46 -17.08 75.34 -34.15
C GLY A 46 -18.26 74.36 -34.09
N LEU A 47 -18.17 73.40 -33.16
CA LEU A 47 -19.29 72.56 -32.74
C LEU A 47 -20.06 73.21 -31.56
N PRO A 48 -21.37 72.95 -31.43
CA PRO A 48 -22.22 73.53 -30.40
C PRO A 48 -21.82 73.07 -28.99
N ARG A 49 -21.96 73.98 -28.02
CA ARG A 49 -21.58 73.81 -26.61
C ARG A 49 -22.69 73.05 -25.87
N TRP A 50 -22.50 71.75 -25.66
CA TRP A 50 -23.40 70.89 -24.88
C TRP A 50 -23.41 71.31 -23.40
N SER A 51 -24.56 71.18 -22.73
CA SER A 51 -24.64 71.50 -21.30
C SER A 51 -23.94 70.41 -20.47
N ARG A 52 -23.26 70.80 -19.38
CA ARG A 52 -22.49 69.88 -18.51
C ARG A 52 -23.32 68.67 -18.03
N ARG A 53 -24.64 68.83 -17.90
CA ARG A 53 -25.56 67.78 -17.42
C ARG A 53 -25.77 66.68 -18.46
N GLU A 54 -25.88 67.04 -19.74
CA GLU A 54 -26.06 66.08 -20.84
C GLU A 54 -24.80 65.26 -21.09
N VAL A 55 -23.62 65.90 -20.99
CA VAL A 55 -22.32 65.22 -21.11
C VAL A 55 -22.14 64.21 -19.97
N CYS A 56 -22.52 64.56 -18.73
CA CYS A 56 -22.44 63.64 -17.59
C CYS A 56 -23.40 62.45 -17.76
N LEU A 57 -24.65 62.67 -18.19
CA LEU A 57 -25.62 61.59 -18.38
C LEU A 57 -25.23 60.63 -19.51
N LEU A 58 -24.78 61.16 -20.65
CA LEU A 58 -24.29 60.33 -21.76
C LEU A 58 -23.02 59.57 -21.37
N SER A 59 -22.10 60.19 -20.62
CA SER A 59 -20.91 59.48 -20.11
C SER A 59 -21.25 58.35 -19.14
N GLY A 60 -22.27 58.55 -18.27
CA GLY A 60 -22.73 57.54 -17.33
C GLY A 60 -23.42 56.37 -18.03
N LEU A 61 -24.24 56.63 -19.05
CA LEU A 61 -24.89 55.60 -19.86
C LEU A 61 -23.88 54.76 -20.65
N VAL A 62 -22.87 55.40 -21.24
CA VAL A 62 -21.78 54.69 -21.94
C VAL A 62 -20.98 53.81 -20.98
N PHE A 63 -20.72 54.28 -19.76
CA PHE A 63 -20.01 53.50 -18.74
C PHE A 63 -20.84 52.31 -18.25
N ALA A 64 -22.14 52.50 -18.01
CA ALA A 64 -23.05 51.43 -17.62
C ALA A 64 -23.21 50.36 -18.71
N ALA A 65 -23.35 50.79 -19.98
CA ALA A 65 -23.37 49.87 -21.12
C ALA A 65 -22.05 49.09 -21.26
N GLY A 66 -20.90 49.77 -21.07
CA GLY A 66 -19.58 49.15 -21.05
C GLY A 66 -19.45 48.09 -19.94
N LEU A 67 -19.92 48.38 -18.73
CA LEU A 67 -19.93 47.42 -17.62
C LEU A 67 -20.82 46.21 -17.91
N CYS A 68 -22.00 46.40 -18.50
CA CYS A 68 -22.88 45.30 -18.89
C CYS A 68 -22.24 44.40 -19.96
N VAL A 69 -21.55 44.98 -20.94
CA VAL A 69 -20.83 44.21 -21.97
C VAL A 69 -19.67 43.44 -21.34
N ILE A 70 -18.90 44.05 -20.43
CA ILE A 70 -17.80 43.37 -19.73
C ILE A 70 -18.32 42.21 -18.88
N LEU A 71 -19.41 42.42 -18.12
CA LEU A 71 -20.02 41.37 -17.31
C LEU A 71 -20.60 40.24 -18.18
N GLY A 72 -21.24 40.58 -19.29
CA GLY A 72 -21.73 39.63 -20.28
C GLY A 72 -20.61 38.81 -20.91
N CYS A 73 -19.50 39.45 -21.31
CA CYS A 73 -18.31 38.77 -21.81
C CYS A 73 -17.66 37.88 -20.76
N MET A 74 -17.58 38.32 -19.49
CA MET A 74 -17.03 37.51 -18.40
C MET A 74 -17.90 36.29 -18.10
N LEU A 75 -19.22 36.43 -18.15
CA LEU A 75 -20.16 35.31 -17.99
C LEU A 75 -20.10 34.34 -19.18
N ALA A 76 -20.03 34.85 -20.41
CA ALA A 76 -19.87 34.03 -21.62
C ALA A 76 -18.54 33.28 -21.62
N LEU A 77 -17.44 33.93 -21.22
CA LEU A 77 -16.13 33.30 -21.06
C LEU A 77 -16.15 32.21 -19.98
N LYS A 78 -16.84 32.44 -18.85
CA LYS A 78 -17.01 31.40 -17.82
C LYS A 78 -17.85 30.22 -18.30
N TYR A 79 -18.90 30.46 -19.08
CA TYR A 79 -19.76 29.41 -19.61
C TYR A 79 -19.02 28.54 -20.65
N LEU A 80 -18.30 29.18 -21.58
CA LEU A 80 -17.47 28.50 -22.57
C LEU A 80 -16.27 27.77 -21.94
N ALA A 81 -15.68 28.32 -20.87
CA ALA A 81 -14.62 27.63 -20.12
C ALA A 81 -15.16 26.39 -19.40
N ALA A 82 -16.34 26.49 -18.77
CA ALA A 82 -16.96 25.37 -18.04
C ALA A 82 -17.33 24.18 -18.95
N GLU A 83 -17.84 24.44 -20.16
CA GLU A 83 -18.10 23.37 -21.15
C GLU A 83 -16.81 22.71 -21.65
N ARG A 84 -15.75 23.49 -21.84
CA ARG A 84 -14.45 23.00 -22.33
C ARG A 84 -13.68 22.23 -21.25
N ASP A 85 -13.80 22.62 -20.00
CA ASP A 85 -13.16 21.96 -18.86
C ASP A 85 -13.72 20.54 -18.64
N GLY A 86 -15.02 20.32 -18.86
CA GLY A 86 -15.65 18.99 -18.75
C GLY A 86 -15.16 18.00 -19.80
N TYR A 87 -15.11 18.43 -21.07
CA TYR A 87 -14.73 17.57 -22.20
C TYR A 87 -13.22 17.25 -22.21
N CYS A 88 -12.37 18.19 -21.78
CA CYS A 88 -10.94 17.93 -21.64
C CYS A 88 -10.58 17.08 -20.40
N LEU A 89 -11.43 17.01 -19.36
CA LEU A 89 -11.08 16.26 -18.15
C LEU A 89 -11.17 14.74 -18.36
N GLU A 90 -12.23 14.25 -19.03
CA GLU A 90 -12.40 12.82 -19.30
C GLU A 90 -11.36 12.31 -20.32
N ASP A 91 -11.19 13.00 -21.45
CA ASP A 91 -10.23 12.62 -22.51
C ASP A 91 -8.77 12.72 -22.02
N CYS A 92 -8.47 13.63 -21.08
CA CYS A 92 -7.15 13.74 -20.46
C CYS A 92 -6.86 12.61 -19.46
N GLN A 93 -7.86 12.14 -18.72
CA GLN A 93 -7.69 11.02 -17.79
C GLN A 93 -7.43 9.71 -18.54
N GLU A 94 -8.19 9.43 -19.60
CA GLU A 94 -7.97 8.24 -20.44
C GLU A 94 -6.59 8.28 -21.10
N LYS A 95 -6.20 9.42 -21.69
CA LYS A 95 -4.88 9.60 -22.29
C LYS A 95 -3.75 9.40 -21.27
N ARG A 96 -3.90 9.91 -20.05
CA ARG A 96 -2.91 9.73 -18.97
C ARG A 96 -2.82 8.27 -18.54
N ALA A 97 -3.95 7.57 -18.41
CA ALA A 97 -3.98 6.15 -18.08
C ALA A 97 -3.31 5.31 -19.18
N PHE A 98 -3.61 5.59 -20.45
CA PHE A 98 -3.00 4.92 -21.60
C PHE A 98 -1.48 5.14 -21.64
N LEU A 99 -1.01 6.37 -21.47
CA LEU A 99 0.42 6.67 -21.43
C LEU A 99 1.14 5.95 -20.28
N LYS A 100 0.49 5.84 -19.12
CA LYS A 100 1.03 5.11 -17.97
C LYS A 100 1.13 3.61 -18.24
N ALA A 101 0.08 3.01 -18.81
CA ALA A 101 0.06 1.61 -19.19
C ALA A 101 1.11 1.30 -20.27
N SER A 102 1.19 2.14 -21.31
CA SER A 102 2.17 2.03 -22.39
C SER A 102 3.61 2.08 -21.85
N ARG A 103 3.93 3.04 -20.97
CA ARG A 103 5.26 3.11 -20.33
C ARG A 103 5.56 1.89 -19.47
N PHE A 104 4.58 1.40 -18.73
CA PHE A 104 4.74 0.20 -17.90
C PHE A 104 5.06 -1.03 -18.76
N ILE A 105 4.30 -1.24 -19.85
CA ILE A 105 4.53 -2.34 -20.79
C ILE A 105 5.89 -2.18 -21.47
N ALA A 106 6.18 -1.01 -22.03
CA ALA A 106 7.45 -0.73 -22.71
C ALA A 106 8.66 -0.92 -21.80
N GLY A 107 8.52 -0.65 -20.51
CA GLY A 107 9.57 -0.95 -19.53
C GLY A 107 9.81 -2.45 -19.39
N ASN A 108 8.77 -3.28 -19.36
CA ASN A 108 8.90 -4.71 -19.07
C ASN A 108 9.29 -5.55 -20.29
N VAL A 109 8.94 -5.10 -21.49
CA VAL A 109 9.26 -5.78 -22.75
C VAL A 109 10.75 -5.72 -23.05
N ASP A 110 11.29 -6.85 -23.52
CA ASP A 110 12.62 -7.00 -24.06
C ASP A 110 12.59 -7.21 -25.59
N PRO A 111 12.83 -6.16 -26.40
CA PRO A 111 12.66 -6.23 -27.85
C PRO A 111 13.74 -7.05 -28.56
N THR A 112 14.78 -7.50 -27.86
CA THR A 112 15.85 -8.32 -28.45
C THR A 112 15.46 -9.80 -28.57
N ILE A 113 14.38 -10.22 -27.94
CA ILE A 113 13.90 -11.60 -27.95
C ILE A 113 12.79 -11.75 -29.00
N ASP A 114 12.86 -12.83 -29.79
CA ASP A 114 11.80 -13.18 -30.74
C ASP A 114 10.55 -13.66 -29.98
N PRO A 115 9.42 -12.92 -30.05
CA PRO A 115 8.20 -13.27 -29.33
C PRO A 115 7.58 -14.59 -29.79
N CYS A 116 7.88 -15.05 -31.01
CA CYS A 116 7.39 -16.33 -31.53
C CYS A 116 8.17 -17.53 -30.97
N LYS A 117 9.33 -17.30 -30.33
CA LYS A 117 10.18 -18.35 -29.74
C LYS A 117 10.07 -18.40 -28.23
N ASP A 118 10.13 -17.24 -27.57
CA ASP A 118 10.00 -17.12 -26.12
C ASP A 118 9.26 -15.83 -25.77
N PHE A 119 7.94 -15.95 -25.70
CA PHE A 119 7.08 -14.83 -25.37
C PHE A 119 7.26 -14.35 -23.92
N TYR A 120 7.69 -15.22 -23.00
CA TYR A 120 7.89 -14.85 -21.60
C TYR A 120 9.11 -13.94 -21.46
N SER A 121 10.25 -14.33 -22.01
CA SER A 121 11.45 -13.49 -22.00
C SER A 121 11.25 -12.20 -22.79
N PHE A 122 10.51 -12.23 -23.90
CA PHE A 122 10.11 -11.02 -24.61
C PHE A 122 9.22 -10.09 -23.77
N ALA A 123 8.18 -10.60 -23.11
CA ALA A 123 7.23 -9.75 -22.38
C ALA A 123 7.72 -9.29 -21.00
N CYS A 124 8.55 -10.12 -20.34
CA CYS A 124 8.97 -9.93 -18.95
C CYS A 124 10.48 -9.72 -18.77
N GLY A 125 11.30 -9.89 -19.80
CA GLY A 125 12.77 -9.83 -19.70
C GLY A 125 13.29 -8.50 -19.17
N GLY A 126 12.63 -7.38 -19.50
CA GLY A 126 12.94 -6.07 -18.94
C GLY A 126 12.67 -5.98 -17.43
N TRP A 127 11.63 -6.66 -16.93
CA TRP A 127 11.33 -6.73 -15.50
C TRP A 127 12.37 -7.58 -14.76
N LEU A 128 12.69 -8.77 -15.29
CA LEU A 128 13.67 -9.70 -14.70
C LEU A 128 15.07 -9.09 -14.55
N ARG A 129 15.47 -8.21 -15.48
CA ARG A 129 16.75 -7.48 -15.39
C ARG A 129 16.79 -6.40 -14.31
N ARG A 130 15.64 -5.80 -13.98
CA ARG A 130 15.55 -4.70 -13.03
C ARG A 130 15.28 -5.18 -11.60
N TYR A 131 14.56 -6.28 -11.45
CA TYR A 131 14.08 -6.76 -10.16
C TYR A 131 14.63 -8.16 -9.89
N GLY A 132 15.53 -8.25 -8.92
CA GLY A 132 15.88 -9.51 -8.27
C GLY A 132 14.84 -9.90 -7.22
N ILE A 133 14.92 -11.14 -6.73
CA ILE A 133 14.12 -11.59 -5.60
C ILE A 133 14.76 -10.99 -4.32
N PRO A 134 14.03 -10.18 -3.54
CA PRO A 134 14.52 -9.66 -2.26
C PRO A 134 14.83 -10.78 -1.26
N GLU A 135 15.77 -10.55 -0.33
CA GLU A 135 16.22 -11.53 0.68
C GLU A 135 15.09 -12.01 1.61
N ASP A 136 14.06 -11.19 1.81
CA ASP A 136 12.89 -11.51 2.63
C ASP A 136 11.82 -12.30 1.87
N LYS A 137 12.05 -12.67 0.61
CA LYS A 137 11.05 -13.27 -0.28
C LYS A 137 11.59 -14.50 -0.98
N LEU A 138 10.71 -15.49 -1.13
CA LEU A 138 11.00 -16.69 -1.92
C LEU A 138 10.64 -16.51 -3.40
N ILE A 139 9.61 -15.71 -3.67
CA ILE A 139 9.09 -15.45 -5.01
C ILE A 139 8.83 -13.95 -5.12
N TYR A 140 9.26 -13.34 -6.22
CA TYR A 140 8.99 -11.94 -6.50
C TYR A 140 8.48 -11.77 -7.93
N GLY A 141 7.47 -10.92 -8.09
CA GLY A 141 6.74 -10.74 -9.33
C GLY A 141 5.79 -9.55 -9.22
N ILE A 142 5.03 -9.27 -10.28
CA ILE A 142 4.11 -8.12 -10.32
C ILE A 142 3.05 -8.18 -9.20
N ILE A 143 2.50 -9.36 -8.88
CA ILE A 143 1.51 -9.50 -7.81
C ILE A 143 2.12 -9.15 -6.45
N ALA A 144 3.34 -9.61 -6.17
CA ALA A 144 4.05 -9.28 -4.93
C ALA A 144 4.35 -7.77 -4.84
N ALA A 145 4.82 -7.17 -5.93
CA ALA A 145 5.08 -5.73 -5.99
C ALA A 145 3.81 -4.88 -5.79
N ILE A 146 2.66 -5.30 -6.34
CA ILE A 146 1.36 -4.66 -6.08
C ILE A 146 0.95 -4.86 -4.62
N GLY A 147 1.18 -6.05 -4.06
CA GLY A 147 0.96 -6.36 -2.65
C GLY A 147 1.67 -5.38 -1.73
N GLU A 148 2.96 -5.14 -1.94
CA GLU A 148 3.75 -4.17 -1.17
C GLU A 148 3.21 -2.74 -1.26
N GLN A 149 2.82 -2.30 -2.47
CA GLN A 149 2.22 -0.97 -2.63
C GLN A 149 0.90 -0.85 -1.86
N ASN A 150 0.11 -1.91 -1.80
CA ASN A 150 -1.13 -1.94 -1.05
C ASN A 150 -0.86 -1.99 0.45
N GLU A 151 0.12 -2.77 0.89
CA GLU A 151 0.54 -2.84 2.29
C GLU A 151 1.00 -1.48 2.80
N GLU A 152 1.81 -0.74 2.03
CA GLU A 152 2.26 0.60 2.41
C GLU A 152 1.08 1.58 2.52
N LYS A 153 0.11 1.51 1.60
CA LYS A 153 -1.12 2.32 1.70
C LYS A 153 -1.94 1.95 2.93
N LEU A 154 -2.12 0.65 3.20
CA LEU A 154 -2.85 0.17 4.36
C LEU A 154 -2.16 0.60 5.66
N ARG A 155 -0.83 0.49 5.73
CA ARG A 155 -0.01 0.97 6.85
C ARG A 155 -0.26 2.46 7.11
N ARG A 156 -0.20 3.30 6.07
CA ARG A 156 -0.52 4.74 6.20
C ARG A 156 -1.94 4.96 6.73
N LEU A 157 -2.93 4.24 6.21
CA LEU A 157 -4.33 4.37 6.66
C LEU A 157 -4.53 3.94 8.13
N LEU A 158 -3.84 2.88 8.55
CA LEU A 158 -3.92 2.34 9.92
C LEU A 158 -3.21 3.26 10.93
N LEU A 159 -2.14 3.94 10.53
CA LEU A 159 -1.42 4.90 11.37
C LEU A 159 -2.15 6.23 11.55
N GLN A 160 -3.06 6.60 10.64
CA GLN A 160 -3.86 7.82 10.77
C GLN A 160 -4.76 7.79 12.02
N PRO A 161 -5.08 8.98 12.61
CA PRO A 161 -6.02 9.09 13.72
C PRO A 161 -7.36 8.40 13.43
N VAL A 162 -8.00 7.89 14.49
CA VAL A 162 -9.32 7.26 14.38
C VAL A 162 -10.34 8.36 14.07
N ARG A 163 -11.04 8.24 12.94
CA ARG A 163 -12.09 9.19 12.55
C ARG A 163 -13.42 8.90 13.23
N ARG A 164 -13.73 7.63 13.46
CA ARG A 164 -14.96 7.17 14.15
C ARG A 164 -14.62 6.64 15.55
N PRO A 165 -14.67 7.47 16.61
CA PRO A 165 -14.13 7.13 17.94
C PRO A 165 -14.99 6.16 18.76
N ALA A 166 -16.23 5.89 18.32
CA ALA A 166 -17.17 5.00 19.02
C ALA A 166 -16.55 3.62 19.33
N ARG A 167 -16.86 3.05 20.51
CA ARG A 167 -16.27 1.78 20.96
C ARG A 167 -16.59 0.58 20.08
N ALA A 168 -17.76 0.56 19.47
CA ALA A 168 -18.15 -0.46 18.51
C ALA A 168 -17.52 -0.28 17.11
N SER A 169 -16.81 0.82 16.85
CA SER A 169 -16.26 1.15 15.53
C SER A 169 -15.25 0.10 15.05
N ALA A 170 -15.51 -0.47 13.87
CA ALA A 170 -14.57 -1.37 13.19
C ALA A 170 -13.23 -0.68 12.92
N GLU A 171 -13.24 0.59 12.52
CA GLU A 171 -12.03 1.40 12.30
C GLU A 171 -11.18 1.48 13.57
N ARG A 172 -11.83 1.68 14.72
CA ARG A 172 -11.11 1.76 16.00
C ARG A 172 -10.49 0.42 16.39
N LYS A 173 -11.24 -0.67 16.23
CA LYS A 173 -10.77 -2.03 16.57
C LYS A 173 -9.58 -2.43 15.70
N VAL A 174 -9.65 -2.26 14.38
CA VAL A 174 -8.56 -2.66 13.48
C VAL A 174 -7.29 -1.82 13.71
N LYS A 175 -7.43 -0.52 13.98
CA LYS A 175 -6.27 0.35 14.29
C LYS A 175 -5.65 0.03 15.65
N ALA A 176 -6.47 -0.30 16.65
CA ALA A 176 -5.96 -0.74 17.96
C ALA A 176 -5.22 -2.09 17.85
N PHE A 177 -5.79 -3.04 17.13
CA PHE A 177 -5.17 -4.34 16.86
C PHE A 177 -3.85 -4.21 16.08
N PHE A 178 -3.81 -3.32 15.08
CA PHE A 178 -2.56 -3.04 14.37
C PHE A 178 -1.48 -2.45 15.30
N ARG A 179 -1.85 -1.54 16.21
CA ARG A 179 -0.92 -0.96 17.19
C ARG A 179 -0.40 -1.99 18.19
N SER A 180 -1.23 -2.93 18.65
CA SER A 180 -0.77 -3.99 19.56
C SER A 180 0.25 -4.92 18.88
N CYS A 181 0.15 -5.11 17.57
CA CYS A 181 1.16 -5.88 16.80
C CYS A 181 2.51 -5.16 16.69
N LEU A 182 2.52 -3.82 16.74
CA LEU A 182 3.75 -3.01 16.63
C LEU A 182 4.44 -2.75 17.97
N ASP A 183 3.77 -3.00 19.09
CA ASP A 183 4.28 -2.72 20.44
C ASP A 183 5.22 -3.83 20.92
N MET A 184 6.45 -3.81 20.40
CA MET A 184 7.50 -4.77 20.77
C MET A 184 7.84 -4.72 22.25
N ALA A 185 7.71 -3.56 22.92
CA ALA A 185 8.01 -3.44 24.33
C ALA A 185 7.03 -4.24 25.19
N GLU A 186 5.74 -4.19 24.86
CA GLU A 186 4.72 -4.99 25.54
C GLU A 186 4.87 -6.49 25.23
N ILE A 187 5.17 -6.85 23.97
CA ILE A 187 5.44 -8.24 23.56
C ILE A 187 6.63 -8.81 24.36
N ASP A 188 7.74 -8.07 24.44
CA ASP A 188 8.94 -8.49 25.18
C ASP A 188 8.68 -8.56 26.70
N ARG A 189 7.83 -7.66 27.23
CA ARG A 189 7.44 -7.65 28.65
C ARG A 189 6.60 -8.86 29.04
N LEU A 190 5.67 -9.26 28.17
CA LEU A 190 4.82 -10.44 28.38
C LEU A 190 5.60 -11.74 28.18
N GLY A 191 6.58 -11.74 27.28
CA GLY A 191 7.40 -12.91 27.00
C GLY A 191 6.53 -14.12 26.57
N PRO A 192 6.84 -15.35 27.04
CA PRO A 192 6.09 -16.54 26.65
C PRO A 192 4.77 -16.72 27.39
N GLN A 193 4.51 -15.94 28.44
CA GLN A 193 3.41 -16.18 29.38
C GLN A 193 2.05 -16.40 28.70
N PRO A 194 1.62 -15.59 27.70
CA PRO A 194 0.34 -15.82 27.04
C PRO A 194 0.24 -17.18 26.33
N MET A 195 1.35 -17.71 25.83
CA MET A 195 1.39 -19.04 25.20
C MET A 195 1.37 -20.15 26.26
N LEU A 196 2.02 -19.94 27.41
CA LEU A 196 1.99 -20.89 28.53
C LEU A 196 0.55 -21.07 29.04
N GLU A 197 -0.19 -19.97 29.19
CA GLU A 197 -1.60 -19.99 29.61
C GLU A 197 -2.48 -20.79 28.65
N VAL A 198 -2.27 -20.64 27.34
CA VAL A 198 -2.99 -21.43 26.32
C VAL A 198 -2.64 -22.92 26.43
N LEU A 199 -1.37 -23.25 26.65
CA LEU A 199 -0.92 -24.64 26.78
C LEU A 199 -1.48 -25.28 28.05
N GLU A 200 -1.51 -24.56 29.17
CA GLU A 200 -2.14 -25.02 30.41
C GLU A 200 -3.65 -25.21 30.24
N ASP A 201 -4.34 -24.29 29.56
CA ASP A 201 -5.77 -24.44 29.25
C ASP A 201 -6.03 -25.67 28.37
N CYS A 202 -5.08 -26.03 27.49
CA CYS A 202 -5.15 -27.26 26.68
C CYS A 202 -4.75 -28.54 27.43
N GLY A 203 -4.50 -28.49 28.75
CA GLY A 203 -4.12 -29.67 29.54
C GLY A 203 -2.61 -29.93 29.63
N GLY A 204 -1.79 -28.97 29.20
CA GLY A 204 -0.34 -28.98 29.30
C GLY A 204 0.37 -29.68 28.14
N TRP A 205 1.70 -29.74 28.23
CA TRP A 205 2.57 -30.38 27.23
C TRP A 205 3.62 -31.27 27.89
N ASP A 206 3.61 -32.57 27.57
CA ASP A 206 4.44 -33.61 28.21
C ASP A 206 5.93 -33.62 27.76
N MET A 207 6.44 -32.55 27.15
CA MET A 207 7.85 -32.51 26.70
C MET A 207 8.87 -32.28 27.82
N ALA A 208 8.43 -31.98 29.04
CA ALA A 208 9.31 -31.59 30.15
C ALA A 208 9.36 -32.59 31.32
N GLY A 209 8.75 -33.78 31.19
CA GLY A 209 8.68 -34.76 32.30
C GLY A 209 7.78 -34.32 33.46
N SER A 210 6.97 -33.29 33.26
CA SER A 210 5.88 -32.90 34.16
C SER A 210 4.78 -33.93 34.03
N SER A 211 4.38 -34.55 35.16
CA SER A 211 3.28 -35.52 35.18
C SER A 211 2.08 -34.95 34.40
N PRO A 212 1.55 -35.66 33.40
CA PRO A 212 0.45 -35.15 32.60
C PRO A 212 -0.68 -34.80 33.56
N GLY A 213 -1.11 -33.54 33.52
CA GLY A 213 -2.38 -33.16 34.11
C GLY A 213 -3.47 -34.09 33.59
N ARG A 214 -4.57 -34.25 34.34
CA ARG A 214 -5.73 -34.99 33.82
C ARG A 214 -6.27 -34.21 32.62
N TRP A 215 -5.92 -34.64 31.40
CA TRP A 215 -6.43 -34.05 30.18
C TRP A 215 -7.59 -34.90 29.64
N ASP A 216 -8.59 -34.24 29.07
CA ASP A 216 -9.66 -34.89 28.33
C ASP A 216 -9.47 -34.63 26.84
N PHE A 217 -9.49 -35.70 26.05
CA PHE A 217 -9.30 -35.62 24.60
C PHE A 217 -10.39 -34.78 23.94
N ASN A 218 -11.64 -34.90 24.39
CA ASN A 218 -12.76 -34.14 23.80
C ASN A 218 -12.65 -32.66 24.14
N GLU A 219 -12.30 -32.32 25.39
CA GLU A 219 -12.04 -30.95 25.80
C GLU A 219 -10.86 -30.33 25.03
N LEU A 220 -9.75 -31.06 24.87
CA LEU A 220 -8.61 -30.62 24.08
C LEU A 220 -8.99 -30.34 22.62
N LEU A 221 -9.74 -31.25 21.99
CA LEU A 221 -10.20 -31.08 20.61
C LEU A 221 -11.14 -29.86 20.48
N TYR A 222 -12.05 -29.68 21.43
CA TYR A 222 -12.93 -28.51 21.48
C TYR A 222 -12.15 -27.20 21.64
N LYS A 223 -11.18 -27.14 22.55
CA LYS A 223 -10.37 -25.94 22.78
C LYS A 223 -9.52 -25.61 21.56
N THR A 224 -8.77 -26.58 21.04
CA THR A 224 -7.88 -26.37 19.89
C THR A 224 -8.66 -25.97 18.64
N GLN A 225 -9.67 -26.75 18.23
CA GLN A 225 -10.41 -26.48 17.00
C GLN A 225 -11.46 -25.37 17.16
N GLY A 226 -12.19 -25.34 18.27
CA GLY A 226 -13.33 -24.45 18.49
C GLY A 226 -12.99 -23.09 19.09
N VAL A 227 -12.03 -23.01 20.00
CA VAL A 227 -11.63 -21.75 20.68
C VAL A 227 -10.45 -21.12 19.96
N TYR A 228 -9.40 -21.90 19.67
CA TYR A 228 -8.16 -21.41 19.08
C TYR A 228 -8.09 -21.57 17.56
N SER A 229 -9.13 -22.13 16.93
CA SER A 229 -9.20 -22.32 15.46
C SER A 229 -7.98 -23.03 14.86
N THR A 230 -7.41 -23.96 15.62
CA THR A 230 -6.27 -24.79 15.21
C THR A 230 -6.74 -26.21 14.96
N ALA A 231 -6.62 -26.65 13.71
CA ALA A 231 -6.93 -28.03 13.34
C ALA A 231 -5.85 -28.99 13.85
N VAL A 232 -6.27 -30.02 14.57
CA VAL A 232 -5.40 -31.08 15.08
C VAL A 232 -6.02 -32.42 14.66
N LEU A 233 -5.23 -33.30 14.02
CA LEU A 233 -5.62 -34.58 13.40
C LEU A 233 -6.54 -34.48 12.17
N PHE A 234 -7.58 -33.67 12.25
CA PHE A 234 -8.52 -33.39 11.18
C PHE A 234 -9.00 -31.94 11.30
N SER A 235 -9.64 -31.44 10.26
CA SER A 235 -10.32 -30.15 10.29
C SER A 235 -11.82 -30.35 10.46
N LEU A 236 -12.45 -29.42 11.16
CA LEU A 236 -13.90 -29.35 11.33
C LEU A 236 -14.35 -27.95 10.91
N THR A 237 -15.10 -27.82 9.83
CA THR A 237 -15.55 -26.52 9.31
C THR A 237 -17.04 -26.53 9.03
N VAL A 238 -17.65 -25.35 9.03
CA VAL A 238 -19.02 -25.15 8.54
C VAL A 238 -18.95 -24.54 7.16
N SER A 239 -19.39 -25.29 6.16
CA SER A 239 -19.28 -24.94 4.73
C SER A 239 -20.63 -25.11 4.03
N LEU A 240 -20.78 -24.52 2.85
CA LEU A 240 -21.95 -24.75 2.01
C LEU A 240 -22.01 -26.24 1.58
N ASP A 241 -23.22 -26.78 1.44
CA ASP A 241 -23.43 -28.12 0.90
C ASP A 241 -23.23 -28.10 -0.62
N ASP A 242 -22.29 -28.91 -1.11
CA ASP A 242 -21.99 -29.05 -2.55
C ASP A 242 -23.21 -29.52 -3.36
N LYS A 243 -24.14 -30.24 -2.73
CA LYS A 243 -25.40 -30.68 -3.35
C LYS A 243 -26.52 -29.66 -3.21
N ASN A 244 -26.43 -28.73 -2.25
CA ASN A 244 -27.43 -27.70 -2.01
C ASN A 244 -26.83 -26.44 -1.40
N SER A 245 -26.44 -25.50 -2.25
CA SER A 245 -25.81 -24.23 -1.85
C SER A 245 -26.69 -23.30 -1.02
N SER A 246 -27.96 -23.65 -0.74
CA SER A 246 -28.83 -22.91 0.18
C SER A 246 -28.69 -23.36 1.65
N ARG A 247 -27.86 -24.37 1.94
CA ARG A 247 -27.67 -24.92 3.29
C ARG A 247 -26.20 -25.01 3.65
N TYR A 248 -25.94 -24.96 4.96
CA TYR A 248 -24.64 -25.24 5.53
C TYR A 248 -24.60 -26.66 6.09
N ILE A 249 -23.44 -27.29 5.99
CA ILE A 249 -23.14 -28.60 6.57
C ILE A 249 -21.83 -28.53 7.34
N ILE A 250 -21.68 -29.45 8.29
CA ILE A 250 -20.41 -29.69 8.95
C ILE A 250 -19.57 -30.54 8.00
N ARG A 251 -18.37 -30.07 7.68
CA ARG A 251 -17.38 -30.78 6.88
C ARG A 251 -16.22 -31.21 7.77
N ILE A 252 -15.85 -32.48 7.64
CA ILE A 252 -14.66 -33.06 8.27
C ILE A 252 -13.71 -33.43 7.14
N ASP A 253 -12.45 -32.97 7.24
CA ASP A 253 -11.44 -33.24 6.23
C ASP A 253 -10.07 -33.53 6.88
N GLN A 254 -9.15 -34.11 6.11
CA GLN A 254 -7.79 -34.36 6.56
C GLN A 254 -7.05 -33.05 6.86
N ASP A 255 -6.30 -33.01 7.98
CA ASP A 255 -5.46 -31.88 8.37
C ASP A 255 -4.40 -32.34 9.39
N GLY A 256 -3.61 -31.42 9.95
CA GLY A 256 -2.68 -31.69 11.05
C GLY A 256 -1.25 -32.00 10.60
N LEU A 257 -0.93 -31.84 9.32
CA LEU A 257 0.44 -31.87 8.83
C LEU A 257 1.06 -30.47 8.92
N THR A 258 2.26 -30.37 9.49
CA THR A 258 2.99 -29.10 9.66
C THR A 258 3.87 -28.73 8.46
N LEU A 259 4.36 -29.73 7.71
CA LEU A 259 4.98 -29.53 6.40
C LEU A 259 3.93 -29.35 5.29
N PRO A 260 4.22 -28.54 4.25
CA PRO A 260 3.26 -28.19 3.21
C PRO A 260 2.67 -29.38 2.43
N GLU A 261 3.42 -30.48 2.29
CA GLU A 261 3.02 -31.62 1.49
C GLU A 261 3.31 -32.95 2.18
N ARG A 262 2.46 -33.95 1.94
CA ARG A 262 2.62 -35.33 2.43
C ARG A 262 3.92 -35.98 1.93
N THR A 263 4.31 -35.68 0.70
CA THR A 263 5.51 -36.21 0.04
C THR A 263 6.77 -35.90 0.85
N LEU A 264 6.86 -34.76 1.54
CA LEU A 264 8.00 -34.38 2.36
C LEU A 264 8.20 -35.26 3.61
N TYR A 265 7.16 -35.97 4.06
CA TYR A 265 7.27 -36.94 5.16
C TYR A 265 7.67 -38.33 4.67
N LEU A 266 7.46 -38.63 3.38
CA LEU A 266 7.68 -39.95 2.78
C LEU A 266 8.91 -39.99 1.88
N GLY A 267 9.35 -38.83 1.40
CA GLY A 267 10.47 -38.67 0.49
C GLY A 267 11.78 -39.10 1.14
N GLN A 268 12.60 -39.78 0.34
CA GLN A 268 13.95 -40.22 0.70
C GLN A 268 15.02 -39.51 -0.12
N ASP A 269 14.64 -38.51 -0.90
CA ASP A 269 15.58 -37.64 -1.59
C ASP A 269 16.23 -36.66 -0.60
N GLU A 270 17.39 -36.13 -0.98
CA GLU A 270 18.21 -35.29 -0.12
C GLU A 270 17.46 -34.01 0.33
N GLU A 271 16.57 -33.46 -0.49
CA GLU A 271 15.79 -32.27 -0.15
C GLU A 271 14.71 -32.60 0.87
N SER A 272 13.92 -33.65 0.64
CA SER A 272 12.92 -34.15 1.59
C SER A 272 13.56 -34.49 2.94
N GLU A 273 14.73 -35.13 2.95
CA GLU A 273 15.46 -35.40 4.19
C GLU A 273 15.95 -34.13 4.90
N LYS A 274 16.40 -33.11 4.17
CA LYS A 274 16.81 -31.82 4.74
C LYS A 274 15.60 -31.09 5.34
N VAL A 275 14.49 -31.01 4.61
CA VAL A 275 13.26 -30.35 5.08
C VAL A 275 12.64 -31.11 6.25
N SER A 276 12.57 -32.44 6.19
CA SER A 276 12.08 -33.27 7.28
C SER A 276 12.97 -33.12 8.53
N ARG A 277 14.30 -33.10 8.38
CA ARG A 277 15.20 -32.83 9.52
C ARG A 277 15.03 -31.43 10.10
N ALA A 278 14.84 -30.42 9.27
CA ALA A 278 14.66 -29.04 9.74
C ALA A 278 13.27 -28.80 10.37
N GLY A 279 12.21 -29.32 9.74
CA GLY A 279 10.82 -29.11 10.13
C GLY A 279 10.26 -30.10 11.14
N VAL A 280 10.64 -31.38 11.07
CA VAL A 280 10.18 -32.45 11.97
C VAL A 280 11.16 -32.67 13.14
N LEU A 281 12.47 -32.62 12.91
CA LEU A 281 13.50 -32.93 13.92
C LEU A 281 14.08 -31.72 14.67
N GLY A 282 13.41 -30.57 14.68
CA GLY A 282 13.57 -29.64 15.80
C GLY A 282 14.96 -29.03 16.00
N GLN A 283 15.72 -28.76 14.93
CA GLN A 283 16.90 -27.90 15.09
C GLN A 283 16.54 -26.47 15.52
N HIS A 284 15.28 -26.02 15.32
CA HIS A 284 14.86 -24.69 15.78
C HIS A 284 13.53 -24.62 16.56
N PRO A 285 12.35 -25.12 16.13
CA PRO A 285 11.11 -24.80 16.85
C PRO A 285 10.95 -25.55 18.18
N GLY A 286 11.01 -26.89 18.15
CA GLY A 286 10.81 -27.72 19.35
C GLY A 286 11.91 -27.54 20.40
N SER A 287 13.18 -27.44 19.99
CA SER A 287 14.29 -27.24 20.93
C SER A 287 14.38 -25.80 21.45
N PHE A 288 13.98 -24.78 20.70
CA PHE A 288 13.91 -23.40 21.19
C PHE A 288 12.73 -23.24 22.15
N LEU A 289 11.54 -23.70 21.78
CA LEU A 289 10.35 -23.66 22.63
C LEU A 289 10.53 -24.50 23.90
N CYS A 290 11.11 -25.72 23.81
CA CYS A 290 11.48 -26.50 25.00
C CYS A 290 12.51 -25.79 25.87
N ARG A 291 13.53 -25.15 25.29
CA ARG A 291 14.55 -24.42 26.07
C ARG A 291 13.98 -23.17 26.73
N LEU A 292 12.97 -22.56 26.13
CA LEU A 292 12.21 -21.47 26.74
C LEU A 292 11.37 -22.01 27.90
N TRP A 293 10.62 -23.09 27.66
CA TRP A 293 9.76 -23.77 28.64
C TRP A 293 10.53 -24.30 29.86
N GLY A 294 11.66 -24.98 29.65
CA GLY A 294 12.48 -25.55 30.73
C GLY A 294 13.23 -24.51 31.57
N ARG A 295 13.40 -23.27 31.07
CA ARG A 295 14.05 -22.19 31.83
C ARG A 295 13.15 -21.58 32.89
N ASP A 296 11.83 -21.53 32.67
CA ASP A 296 10.90 -20.94 33.63
C ASP A 296 10.52 -21.90 34.77
N HIS A 297 10.44 -23.21 34.51
CA HIS A 297 10.20 -24.21 35.57
C HIS A 297 11.39 -24.38 36.54
N THR A 298 12.58 -23.89 36.18
CA THR A 298 13.77 -23.96 37.03
C THR A 298 14.01 -22.69 37.85
N GLY A 299 12.98 -21.90 38.19
CA GLY A 299 13.05 -20.89 39.27
C GLY A 299 14.23 -19.91 39.24
N GLY A 300 14.85 -19.74 38.06
CA GLY A 300 16.09 -19.01 37.88
C GLY A 300 15.78 -17.60 37.43
N GLY A 301 15.27 -16.79 38.35
CA GLY A 301 15.04 -15.36 38.08
C GLY A 301 16.27 -14.72 37.44
N LEU A 302 16.05 -13.92 36.40
CA LEU A 302 17.08 -13.07 35.80
C LEU A 302 17.66 -12.14 36.88
N LYS A 303 18.73 -12.57 37.56
CA LYS A 303 19.68 -11.66 38.17
C LYS A 303 20.61 -11.17 37.08
N PRO A 304 20.61 -9.86 36.73
CA PRO A 304 21.62 -9.34 35.82
C PRO A 304 22.99 -9.53 36.48
N LYS A 305 23.90 -10.25 35.82
CA LYS A 305 25.31 -10.29 36.23
C LYS A 305 25.87 -8.86 36.18
N PRO A 306 26.45 -8.33 37.26
CA PRO A 306 27.10 -7.03 37.21
C PRO A 306 28.44 -7.18 36.47
N GLY A 307 28.65 -6.34 35.47
CA GLY A 307 29.98 -6.08 34.93
C GLY A 307 30.45 -6.98 33.79
N GLN A 308 29.83 -6.86 32.62
CA GLN A 308 30.59 -6.84 31.36
C GLN A 308 30.01 -5.76 30.45
N ARG A 309 30.74 -4.63 30.33
CA ARG A 309 30.49 -3.60 29.32
C ARG A 309 30.78 -4.19 27.94
N GLY A 310 29.79 -4.84 27.34
CA GLY A 310 29.76 -5.09 25.91
C GLY A 310 29.38 -3.80 25.20
N ARG A 311 30.31 -3.23 24.43
CA ARG A 311 30.10 -2.00 23.64
C ARG A 311 28.84 -2.12 22.77
N PRO A 312 27.98 -1.09 22.67
CA PRO A 312 26.91 -1.09 21.69
C PRO A 312 27.54 -1.12 20.29
N ARG A 313 27.14 -2.11 19.48
CA ARG A 313 27.43 -2.06 18.03
C ARG A 313 26.69 -0.83 17.48
N PRO A 314 27.36 0.06 16.73
CA PRO A 314 26.69 1.22 16.16
C PRO A 314 25.68 0.76 15.11
N TRP A 315 24.42 1.14 15.28
CA TRP A 315 23.45 1.18 14.19
C TRP A 315 23.88 2.29 13.23
N LEU A 316 24.50 1.88 12.12
CA LEU A 316 24.75 2.76 10.97
C LEU A 316 23.40 3.10 10.34
N GLY A 317 23.04 4.39 10.33
CA GLY A 317 21.95 4.87 9.46
C GLY A 317 21.16 6.11 9.89
N GLN A 318 21.68 6.98 10.75
CA GLN A 318 21.23 8.37 10.82
C GLN A 318 22.27 9.22 10.09
N ARG A 319 21.90 9.86 8.99
CA ARG A 319 22.60 11.05 8.49
C ARG A 319 21.61 11.97 7.77
N GLU A 320 21.84 13.25 8.06
CA GLU A 320 21.17 14.47 7.60
C GLU A 320 21.08 14.60 6.07
#